data_AF-A0A6J2W714-F1
#
_entry.id   AF-A0A6J2W714-F1
#
_cell.length_a   1.000
_cell.length_b   1.000
_cell.length_c   1.000
_cell.angle_alpha   90.00
_cell.angle_beta   90.00
_cell.angle_gamma   90.00
#
_symmetry.space_group_name_H-M   'P 1'
#
loop_
_entity.id
_entity.type
_entity.pdbx_description
1 polymer ?
#
loop_
_entity_poly.entity_id
_entity_poly.type
_entity_poly.pdbx_seq_one_letter_code
_entity_poly.pdbx_strand_id
1 'polypeptide(L)'
;MSRVEEWVLENKGKIEKGVEIMGKGCEILAATVGQFHPILEAVFVASAELLTNPEGKEAKYLAEQFERVNQKLEGIQDEIEKIALELQRTSMNKQNFDREAQMISQYEKFQDFVNAKPTFKEKKKEKFLSHYENTDGDMNLDALYNAVTGENISGDAMLETVVATEQRSRRAVEEFCAHLKKLFVVGIIAVMGYAALKDGEVGKVMVKKWQDRMENIEKRMKAAVDECTQNFAVQAKMDIESHLLQRQASIDPEFTKFLLDHLAKKYDWVSWSIRVFSHGGIFFWNWLAGKKYHGSGGGDNFFDLLTNNNIRIVVSFSADPKPINKSQLQDQIETQKLKGNMVSVAQSLCNSLPNCLVHAVSRYKKMEEMNNFQPECYYYGIHKRAYLCIHSE
;
A
#
# COMPACT_ATOMS: atom_id res chain seq x y z
N MET A 1 -8.08 -42.10 16.01
CA MET A 1 -7.44 -40.96 15.36
C MET A 1 -6.23 -40.56 16.19
N SER A 2 -5.12 -40.20 15.55
CA SER A 2 -4.00 -39.60 16.29
C SER A 2 -4.38 -38.18 16.73
N ARG A 3 -3.72 -37.65 17.76
CA ARG A 3 -3.95 -36.26 18.22
C ARG A 3 -3.67 -35.23 17.12
N VAL A 4 -2.77 -35.55 16.20
CA VAL A 4 -2.44 -34.70 15.03
C VAL A 4 -3.52 -34.81 13.95
N GLU A 5 -4.05 -36.02 13.69
CA GLU A 5 -5.14 -36.25 12.75
C GLU A 5 -6.42 -35.49 13.14
N GLU A 6 -6.76 -35.50 14.44
CA GLU A 6 -7.89 -34.73 14.98
C GLU A 6 -7.65 -33.22 14.85
N TRP A 7 -6.46 -32.74 15.20
CA TRP A 7 -6.11 -31.32 15.07
C TRP A 7 -6.14 -30.83 13.62
N VAL A 8 -5.62 -31.62 12.67
CA VAL A 8 -5.66 -31.29 11.24
C VAL A 8 -7.11 -31.22 10.75
N LEU A 9 -7.97 -32.16 11.16
CA LEU A 9 -9.38 -32.15 10.79
C LEU A 9 -10.08 -30.87 11.26
N GLU A 10 -9.83 -30.44 12.49
CA GLU A 10 -10.43 -29.24 13.09
C GLU A 10 -9.90 -27.92 12.50
N ASN A 11 -8.64 -27.90 12.05
CA ASN A 11 -7.97 -26.66 11.64
C ASN A 11 -7.74 -26.53 10.14
N LYS A 12 -8.00 -27.58 9.34
CA LYS A 12 -7.82 -27.60 7.88
C LYS A 12 -8.35 -26.35 7.18
N GLY A 13 -9.60 -25.97 7.44
CA GLY A 13 -10.20 -24.79 6.80
C GLY A 13 -9.54 -23.46 7.21
N LYS A 14 -9.03 -23.36 8.44
CA LYS A 14 -8.29 -22.18 8.90
C LYS A 14 -6.91 -22.10 8.25
N ILE A 15 -6.25 -23.24 8.09
CA ILE A 15 -4.95 -23.34 7.43
C ILE A 15 -5.08 -22.94 5.97
N GLU A 16 -6.03 -23.55 5.25
CA GLU A 16 -6.30 -23.25 3.83
C GLU A 16 -6.61 -21.76 3.63
N LYS A 17 -7.47 -21.18 4.48
CA LYS A 17 -7.74 -19.74 4.47
C LYS A 17 -6.48 -18.91 4.73
N GLY A 18 -5.64 -19.31 5.68
CA GLY A 18 -4.36 -18.66 5.94
C GLY A 18 -3.44 -18.69 4.72
N VAL A 19 -3.31 -19.83 4.06
CA VAL A 19 -2.53 -19.98 2.81
C VAL A 19 -3.08 -19.07 1.70
N GLU A 20 -4.40 -18.94 1.58
CA GLU A 20 -5.00 -18.00 0.62
C GLU A 20 -4.66 -16.55 0.94
N ILE A 21 -4.69 -16.15 2.21
CA ILE A 21 -4.36 -14.80 2.65
C ILE A 21 -2.89 -14.45 2.36
N MET A 22 -1.99 -15.43 2.39
CA MET A 22 -0.58 -15.23 2.02
C MET A 22 -0.39 -14.79 0.57
N GLY A 23 -1.26 -15.27 -0.33
CA GLY A 23 -1.24 -14.87 -1.73
C GLY A 23 -1.95 -13.55 -2.02
N LYS A 24 -2.56 -12.92 -1.01
CA LYS A 24 -3.21 -11.63 -1.18
C LYS A 24 -2.22 -10.52 -0.90
N GLY A 25 -2.23 -9.50 -1.77
CA GLY A 25 -1.45 -8.29 -1.61
C GLY A 25 -1.79 -7.55 -0.31
N CYS A 26 -1.00 -6.52 0.00
CA CYS A 26 -1.18 -5.74 1.22
C CYS A 26 -2.41 -4.81 1.23
N GLU A 27 -3.16 -4.76 0.12
CA GLU A 27 -4.44 -4.04 0.01
C GLU A 27 -5.48 -4.46 1.07
N ILE A 28 -5.34 -5.66 1.63
CA ILE A 28 -6.23 -6.18 2.68
C ILE A 28 -5.60 -6.25 4.07
N LEU A 29 -4.46 -5.59 4.33
CA LEU A 29 -3.72 -5.70 5.61
C LEU A 29 -4.60 -5.51 6.84
N ALA A 30 -5.58 -4.60 6.79
CA ALA A 30 -6.52 -4.38 7.89
C ALA A 30 -7.38 -5.60 8.22
N ALA A 31 -7.71 -6.39 7.21
CA ALA A 31 -8.46 -7.62 7.36
C ALA A 31 -7.58 -8.84 7.66
N THR A 32 -6.24 -8.74 7.64
CA THR A 32 -5.35 -9.90 7.83
C THR A 32 -4.70 -9.99 9.21
N VAL A 33 -4.72 -8.92 10.01
CA VAL A 33 -4.09 -8.90 11.35
C VAL A 33 -4.54 -10.10 12.20
N GLY A 34 -3.58 -10.88 12.69
CA GLY A 34 -3.80 -12.07 13.51
C GLY A 34 -4.29 -13.30 12.73
N GLN A 35 -4.60 -13.18 11.43
CA GLN A 35 -5.07 -14.31 10.62
C GLN A 35 -3.96 -15.30 10.24
N PHE A 36 -2.70 -14.98 10.56
CA PHE A 36 -1.57 -15.89 10.40
C PHE A 36 -1.38 -16.87 11.56
N HIS A 37 -2.03 -16.67 12.71
CA HIS A 37 -1.89 -17.57 13.86
C HIS A 37 -2.15 -19.04 13.51
N PRO A 38 -3.20 -19.41 12.74
CA PRO A 38 -3.43 -20.81 12.37
C PRO A 38 -2.34 -21.41 11.47
N ILE A 39 -1.69 -20.60 10.62
CA ILE A 39 -0.57 -21.07 9.79
C ILE A 39 0.64 -21.35 10.71
N LEU A 40 0.95 -20.43 11.61
CA LEU A 40 2.06 -20.62 12.56
C LEU A 40 1.82 -21.82 13.49
N GLU A 41 0.58 -22.07 13.89
CA GLU A 41 0.19 -23.28 14.62
C GLU A 41 0.33 -24.54 13.77
N ALA A 42 0.00 -24.49 12.48
CA ALA A 42 0.20 -25.60 11.57
C ALA A 42 1.69 -25.93 11.38
N VAL A 43 2.54 -24.90 11.27
CA VAL A 43 4.00 -25.05 11.28
C VAL A 43 4.46 -25.77 12.54
N PHE A 44 3.98 -25.33 13.70
CA PHE A 44 4.28 -25.98 14.97
C PHE A 44 3.90 -27.47 14.99
N VAL A 45 2.65 -27.79 14.62
CA VAL A 45 2.14 -29.17 14.63
C VAL A 45 2.88 -30.04 13.62
N ALA A 46 3.22 -29.49 12.44
CA ALA A 46 3.96 -30.20 11.41
C ALA A 46 5.39 -30.49 11.84
N SER A 47 6.09 -29.51 12.40
CA SER A 47 7.45 -29.68 12.87
C SER A 47 7.52 -30.74 13.98
N ALA A 48 6.53 -30.81 14.86
CA ALA A 48 6.42 -31.87 15.84
C ALA A 48 6.14 -33.26 15.20
N GLU A 49 5.21 -33.35 14.24
CA GLU A 49 4.86 -34.62 13.57
C GLU A 49 5.97 -35.12 12.63
N LEU A 50 6.75 -34.22 12.02
CA LEU A 50 7.90 -34.57 11.19
C LEU A 50 9.00 -35.30 11.97
N LEU A 51 9.05 -35.15 13.30
CA LEU A 51 9.97 -35.88 14.17
C LEU A 51 9.50 -37.30 14.47
N THR A 52 8.20 -37.47 14.68
CA THR A 52 7.61 -38.70 15.19
C THR A 52 7.15 -39.63 14.07
N ASN A 53 6.67 -39.06 12.97
CA ASN A 53 6.07 -39.78 11.85
C ASN A 53 6.24 -39.02 10.51
N PRO A 54 7.48 -38.87 10.02
CA PRO A 54 7.79 -38.09 8.81
C PRO A 54 7.17 -38.61 7.51
N GLU A 55 6.62 -39.83 7.51
CA GLU A 55 5.95 -40.49 6.38
C GLU A 55 4.41 -40.38 6.46
N GLY A 56 3.89 -39.88 7.59
CA GLY A 56 2.47 -39.74 7.90
C GLY A 56 1.73 -38.87 6.89
N LYS A 57 0.43 -39.14 6.73
CA LYS A 57 -0.43 -38.37 5.82
C LYS A 57 -0.55 -36.92 6.26
N GLU A 58 -0.57 -36.70 7.58
CA GLU A 58 -0.68 -35.40 8.23
C GLU A 58 0.59 -34.58 8.02
N ALA A 59 1.77 -35.19 8.22
CA ALA A 59 3.06 -34.55 7.95
C ALA A 59 3.19 -34.14 6.48
N LYS A 60 2.78 -35.00 5.54
CA LYS A 60 2.75 -34.71 4.09
C LYS A 60 1.78 -33.57 3.77
N TYR A 61 0.57 -33.60 4.31
CA TYR A 61 -0.41 -32.53 4.12
C TYR A 61 0.11 -31.17 4.60
N LEU A 62 0.71 -31.11 5.79
CA LEU A 62 1.22 -29.86 6.34
C LEU A 62 2.42 -29.32 5.55
N ALA A 63 3.33 -30.21 5.11
CA ALA A 63 4.41 -29.87 4.20
C ALA A 63 3.90 -29.26 2.89
N GLU A 64 2.85 -29.84 2.29
CA GLU A 64 2.20 -29.28 1.10
C GLU A 64 1.60 -27.89 1.36
N GLN A 65 1.09 -27.61 2.57
CA GLN A 65 0.60 -26.27 2.90
C GLN A 65 1.75 -25.26 2.97
N PHE A 66 2.92 -25.61 3.51
CA PHE A 66 4.09 -24.72 3.51
C PHE A 66 4.60 -24.44 2.10
N GLU A 67 4.59 -25.47 1.24
CA GLU A 67 4.94 -25.29 -0.16
C GLU A 67 3.98 -24.35 -0.88
N ARG A 68 2.67 -24.47 -0.62
CA ARG A 68 1.66 -23.53 -1.15
C ARG A 68 1.87 -22.12 -0.64
N VAL A 69 2.20 -21.95 0.65
CA VAL A 69 2.57 -20.63 1.19
C VAL A 69 3.75 -20.06 0.42
N ASN A 70 4.81 -20.84 0.20
CA ASN A 70 5.97 -20.39 -0.57
C ASN A 70 5.60 -20.00 -2.01
N GLN A 71 4.84 -20.83 -2.73
CA GLN A 71 4.39 -20.53 -4.10
C GLN A 71 3.55 -19.25 -4.18
N LYS A 72 2.66 -19.04 -3.20
CA LYS A 72 1.87 -17.80 -3.10
C LYS A 72 2.75 -16.57 -2.85
N LEU A 73 3.88 -16.75 -2.16
CA LEU A 73 4.85 -15.71 -1.87
C LEU A 73 5.93 -15.56 -2.98
N GLU A 74 6.11 -16.52 -3.88
CA GLU A 74 6.96 -16.42 -5.07
C GLU A 74 6.30 -15.61 -6.19
N GLY A 75 4.98 -15.74 -6.38
CA GLY A 75 4.23 -14.89 -7.31
C GLY A 75 4.25 -13.39 -6.95
N ILE A 76 4.68 -13.05 -5.73
CA ILE A 76 4.91 -11.68 -5.26
C ILE A 76 6.27 -11.15 -5.76
N GLN A 77 7.20 -12.03 -6.16
CA GLN A 77 8.62 -11.72 -6.37
C GLN A 77 8.95 -11.15 -7.77
N ASP A 78 8.13 -11.44 -8.79
CA ASP A 78 8.38 -11.03 -10.18
C ASP A 78 8.23 -9.50 -10.45
N GLU A 79 7.65 -8.75 -9.51
CA GLU A 79 7.54 -7.27 -9.60
C GLU A 79 8.45 -6.53 -8.60
N ILE A 80 9.16 -7.25 -7.73
CA ILE A 80 9.81 -6.71 -6.51
C ILE A 80 11.30 -6.41 -6.66
N GLU A 81 12.00 -7.04 -7.61
CA GLU A 81 13.45 -6.81 -7.80
C GLU A 81 13.78 -5.33 -8.04
N LYS A 82 12.83 -4.53 -8.56
CA LYS A 82 13.02 -3.10 -8.82
C LYS A 82 12.89 -2.21 -7.58
N ILE A 83 12.11 -2.61 -6.58
CA ILE A 83 11.85 -1.81 -5.36
C ILE A 83 12.93 -2.08 -4.32
N ALA A 84 13.35 -3.34 -4.19
CA ALA A 84 14.49 -3.70 -3.35
C ALA A 84 15.77 -2.95 -3.79
N LEU A 85 15.99 -2.78 -5.10
CA LEU A 85 17.14 -2.07 -5.68
C LEU A 85 17.16 -0.54 -5.40
N GLU A 86 16.02 0.11 -5.16
CA GLU A 86 15.97 1.53 -4.76
C GLU A 86 16.05 1.69 -3.23
N LEU A 87 15.41 0.80 -2.45
CA LEU A 87 15.59 0.72 -0.98
C LEU A 87 17.01 0.33 -0.56
N GLN A 88 17.75 -0.36 -1.44
CA GLN A 88 19.19 -0.59 -1.29
C GLN A 88 19.98 0.74 -1.17
N ARG A 89 19.48 1.87 -1.67
CA ARG A 89 20.24 3.13 -1.66
C ARG A 89 20.16 3.91 -0.34
N THR A 90 19.22 3.61 0.57
CA THR A 90 18.95 4.44 1.77
C THR A 90 19.63 3.97 3.06
N SER A 91 20.92 3.65 3.00
CA SER A 91 21.84 3.43 4.15
C SER A 91 21.67 2.18 5.03
N MET A 92 20.65 1.32 4.82
CA MET A 92 20.42 0.11 5.65
C MET A 92 21.05 -1.19 5.08
N ASN A 93 21.90 -1.05 4.06
CA ASN A 93 21.79 -1.97 2.93
C ASN A 93 22.54 -3.32 3.03
N LYS A 94 23.71 -3.40 3.68
CA LYS A 94 24.45 -4.69 3.64
C LYS A 94 23.90 -5.73 4.63
N GLN A 95 23.68 -5.33 5.87
CA GLN A 95 23.34 -6.28 6.93
C GLN A 95 21.92 -6.86 6.78
N ASN A 96 20.95 -6.09 6.30
CA ASN A 96 19.60 -6.62 6.09
C ASN A 96 19.50 -7.49 4.84
N PHE A 97 20.28 -7.18 3.79
CA PHE A 97 20.39 -8.04 2.61
C PHE A 97 21.04 -9.39 2.95
N ASP A 98 22.13 -9.36 3.72
CA ASP A 98 22.80 -10.60 4.17
C ASP A 98 21.83 -11.44 5.03
N ARG A 99 21.05 -10.81 5.93
CA ARG A 99 20.02 -11.49 6.75
C ARG A 99 18.89 -12.10 5.92
N GLU A 100 18.37 -11.35 4.95
CA GLU A 100 17.33 -11.85 4.04
C GLU A 100 17.82 -13.10 3.29
N ALA A 101 19.00 -13.02 2.67
CA ALA A 101 19.58 -14.13 1.93
C ALA A 101 19.81 -15.35 2.84
N GLN A 102 20.30 -15.12 4.07
CA GLN A 102 20.46 -16.18 5.07
C GLN A 102 19.12 -16.82 5.43
N MET A 103 18.07 -16.04 5.75
CA MET A 103 16.75 -16.57 6.11
C MET A 103 16.10 -17.37 4.97
N ILE A 104 16.18 -16.87 3.73
CA ILE A 104 15.69 -17.59 2.55
C ILE A 104 16.47 -18.90 2.40
N SER A 105 17.80 -18.87 2.48
CA SER A 105 18.62 -20.07 2.32
C SER A 105 18.38 -21.12 3.43
N GLN A 106 18.10 -20.69 4.66
CA GLN A 106 17.72 -21.57 5.76
C GLN A 106 16.41 -22.30 5.46
N TYR A 107 15.41 -21.56 4.98
CA TYR A 107 14.12 -22.11 4.59
C TYR A 107 14.23 -23.07 3.40
N GLU A 108 15.02 -22.72 2.38
CA GLU A 108 15.30 -23.62 1.25
C GLU A 108 15.92 -24.94 1.72
N LYS A 109 16.87 -24.92 2.66
CA LYS A 109 17.45 -26.14 3.24
C LYS A 109 16.42 -26.95 4.03
N PHE A 110 15.49 -26.28 4.71
CA PHE A 110 14.38 -26.95 5.39
C PHE A 110 13.46 -27.65 4.39
N GLN A 111 13.05 -26.99 3.31
CA GLN A 111 12.25 -27.61 2.24
C GLN A 111 12.98 -28.80 1.60
N ASP A 112 14.28 -28.66 1.36
CA ASP A 112 15.17 -29.71 0.87
C ASP A 112 15.12 -30.98 1.75
N PHE A 113 14.97 -30.81 3.06
CA PHE A 113 14.79 -31.88 4.04
C PHE A 113 13.37 -32.45 4.01
N VAL A 114 12.35 -31.59 4.08
CA VAL A 114 10.94 -32.00 4.11
C VAL A 114 10.60 -32.83 2.89
N ASN A 115 11.08 -32.42 1.71
CA ASN A 115 10.81 -33.04 0.42
C ASN A 115 11.78 -34.18 0.05
N ALA A 116 12.73 -34.52 0.94
CA ALA A 116 13.72 -35.57 0.66
C ALA A 116 13.08 -36.96 0.63
N LYS A 117 13.54 -37.80 -0.30
CA LYS A 117 13.26 -39.25 -0.27
C LYS A 117 13.83 -39.86 1.02
N PRO A 118 13.23 -40.97 1.54
CA PRO A 118 13.65 -41.58 2.80
C PRO A 118 15.15 -41.85 2.92
N THR A 119 15.76 -42.33 1.83
CA THR A 119 17.19 -42.67 1.74
C THR A 119 18.12 -41.46 1.89
N PHE A 120 17.63 -40.23 1.68
CA PHE A 120 18.42 -39.00 1.78
C PHE A 120 17.98 -38.10 2.95
N LYS A 121 16.93 -38.49 3.69
CA LYS A 121 16.27 -37.63 4.66
C LYS A 121 17.18 -37.24 5.82
N GLU A 122 17.94 -38.17 6.39
CA GLU A 122 18.88 -37.87 7.47
C GLU A 122 20.02 -36.95 7.00
N LYS A 123 20.60 -37.23 5.82
CA LYS A 123 21.66 -36.37 5.26
C LYS A 123 21.17 -34.95 4.96
N LYS A 124 19.91 -34.80 4.53
CA LYS A 124 19.30 -33.48 4.28
C LYS A 124 18.95 -32.76 5.58
N LYS A 125 18.51 -33.49 6.61
CA LYS A 125 18.31 -32.97 7.97
C LYS A 125 19.61 -32.41 8.55
N GLU A 126 20.69 -33.17 8.52
CA GLU A 126 22.01 -32.72 9.00
C GLU A 126 22.48 -31.45 8.28
N LYS A 127 22.28 -31.40 6.96
CA LYS A 127 22.59 -30.20 6.16
C LYS A 127 21.77 -28.99 6.58
N PHE A 128 20.46 -29.16 6.81
CA PHE A 128 19.62 -28.07 7.28
C PHE A 128 20.07 -27.57 8.65
N LEU A 129 20.25 -28.46 9.63
CA LEU A 129 20.69 -28.10 10.98
C LEU A 129 22.03 -27.36 10.96
N SER A 130 23.01 -27.89 10.24
CA SER A 130 24.33 -27.27 10.12
C SER A 130 24.28 -25.93 9.39
N HIS A 131 23.48 -25.82 8.32
CA HIS A 131 23.33 -24.56 7.59
C HIS A 131 22.68 -23.49 8.45
N TYR A 132 21.63 -23.83 9.19
CA TYR A 132 20.94 -22.93 10.11
C TYR A 132 21.88 -22.37 11.18
N GLU A 133 22.66 -23.24 11.85
CA GLU A 133 23.66 -22.84 12.86
C GLU A 133 24.78 -21.94 12.27
N ASN A 134 25.18 -22.18 11.02
CA ASN A 134 26.25 -21.43 10.35
C ASN A 134 25.78 -20.13 9.65
N THR A 135 24.49 -19.84 9.67
CA THR A 135 23.91 -18.65 9.00
C THR A 135 23.14 -17.78 9.99
N ASP A 136 23.69 -17.62 11.20
CA ASP A 136 23.16 -16.76 12.27
C ASP A 136 21.77 -17.17 12.83
N GLY A 137 21.25 -18.34 12.45
CA GLY A 137 20.07 -18.96 13.04
C GLY A 137 18.89 -18.02 13.25
N ASP A 138 18.38 -17.96 14.49
CA ASP A 138 17.26 -17.13 14.90
C ASP A 138 17.63 -15.65 15.10
N MET A 139 18.93 -15.31 15.17
CA MET A 139 19.39 -13.92 15.31
C MET A 139 18.97 -13.07 14.11
N ASN A 140 18.89 -13.64 12.91
CA ASN A 140 18.41 -12.93 11.73
C ASN A 140 16.96 -12.49 11.86
N LEU A 141 16.11 -13.38 12.35
CA LEU A 141 14.68 -13.12 12.51
C LEU A 141 14.41 -12.15 13.67
N ASP A 142 15.16 -12.29 14.78
CA ASP A 142 15.13 -11.34 15.89
C ASP A 142 15.61 -9.94 15.46
N ALA A 143 16.71 -9.85 14.69
CA ALA A 143 17.20 -8.58 14.16
C ALA A 143 16.20 -7.92 13.19
N LEU A 144 15.53 -8.70 12.34
CA LEU A 144 14.49 -8.19 11.45
C LEU A 144 13.29 -7.63 12.24
N TYR A 145 12.84 -8.36 13.27
CA TYR A 145 11.79 -7.87 14.17
C TYR A 145 12.18 -6.56 14.85
N ASN A 146 13.41 -6.48 15.38
CA ASN A 146 13.93 -5.28 16.02
C ASN A 146 14.03 -4.10 15.03
N ALA A 147 14.41 -4.36 13.77
CA ALA A 147 14.47 -3.34 12.74
C ALA A 147 13.07 -2.76 12.42
N VAL A 148 12.04 -3.61 12.34
CA VAL A 148 10.65 -3.20 12.10
C VAL A 148 10.05 -2.45 13.28
N THR A 149 10.43 -2.82 14.50
CA THR A 149 9.88 -2.22 15.72
C THR A 149 10.58 -0.94 16.15
N GLY A 150 11.75 -0.62 15.58
CA GLY A 150 12.59 0.51 15.99
C GLY A 150 13.49 0.19 17.18
N GLU A 151 13.50 -1.07 17.65
CA GLU A 151 14.39 -1.57 18.71
C GLU A 151 15.80 -1.89 18.14
N ASN A 152 16.32 -1.03 17.27
CA ASN A 152 17.60 -1.15 16.58
C ASN A 152 18.57 -0.03 17.00
N ILE A 153 19.84 -0.12 16.59
CA ILE A 153 20.90 0.82 17.00
C ILE A 153 20.61 2.26 16.53
N SER A 154 19.92 2.42 15.39
CA SER A 154 19.53 3.73 14.87
C SER A 154 18.29 4.32 15.54
N GLY A 155 17.44 3.52 16.20
CA GLY A 155 16.16 3.95 16.77
C GLY A 155 15.04 4.18 15.74
N ASP A 156 15.38 4.32 14.46
CA ASP A 156 14.41 4.51 13.38
C ASP A 156 13.68 3.20 13.05
N ALA A 157 12.34 3.22 13.02
CA ALA A 157 11.56 2.08 12.60
C ALA A 157 11.63 1.92 11.07
N MET A 158 12.02 0.73 10.60
CA MET A 158 12.21 0.43 9.17
C MET A 158 11.04 0.89 8.28
N LEU A 159 9.80 0.68 8.73
CA LEU A 159 8.61 1.04 7.96
C LEU A 159 8.43 2.56 7.81
N GLU A 160 8.85 3.37 8.78
CA GLU A 160 8.81 4.84 8.68
C GLU A 160 9.81 5.34 7.63
N THR A 161 11.02 4.78 7.63
CA THR A 161 12.05 5.07 6.62
C THR A 161 11.56 4.72 5.21
N VAL A 162 10.89 3.57 5.05
CA VAL A 162 10.33 3.15 3.77
C VAL A 162 9.22 4.11 3.32
N VAL A 163 8.26 4.44 4.20
CA VAL A 163 7.18 5.40 3.88
C VAL A 163 7.75 6.75 3.44
N ALA A 164 8.78 7.25 4.11
CA ALA A 164 9.44 8.51 3.74
C ALA A 164 10.19 8.42 2.40
N THR A 165 10.98 7.36 2.21
CA THR A 165 11.80 7.13 1.00
C THR A 165 10.92 6.97 -0.24
N GLU A 166 9.85 6.19 -0.12
CA GLU A 166 8.88 5.94 -1.18
C GLU A 166 7.90 7.11 -1.37
N GLN A 167 8.13 8.24 -0.68
CA GLN A 167 7.31 9.44 -0.77
C GLN A 167 5.81 9.11 -0.60
N ARG A 168 5.48 8.30 0.42
CA ARG A 168 4.12 7.83 0.73
C ARG A 168 3.39 7.16 -0.44
N SER A 169 4.11 6.52 -1.35
CA SER A 169 3.52 5.65 -2.37
C SER A 169 2.88 4.43 -1.68
N ARG A 170 1.54 4.38 -1.59
CA ARG A 170 0.82 3.26 -0.97
C ARG A 170 1.25 1.92 -1.57
N ARG A 171 1.32 1.84 -2.90
CA ARG A 171 1.66 0.62 -3.63
C ARG A 171 3.06 0.11 -3.30
N ALA A 172 4.06 1.00 -3.31
CA ALA A 172 5.44 0.62 -2.96
C ALA A 172 5.57 0.15 -1.51
N VAL A 173 4.86 0.81 -0.58
CA VAL A 173 4.82 0.40 0.84
C VAL A 173 4.08 -0.93 1.01
N GLU A 174 2.98 -1.15 0.29
CA GLU A 174 2.24 -2.41 0.26
C GLU A 174 3.10 -3.56 -0.27
N GLU A 175 3.85 -3.35 -1.35
CA GLU A 175 4.80 -4.31 -1.92
C GLU A 175 5.92 -4.63 -0.94
N PHE A 176 6.50 -3.62 -0.27
CA PHE A 176 7.48 -3.84 0.79
C PHE A 176 6.92 -4.65 1.96
N CYS A 177 5.71 -4.34 2.42
CA CYS A 177 5.05 -5.09 3.49
C CYS A 177 4.78 -6.55 3.10
N ALA A 178 4.49 -6.81 1.83
CA ALA A 178 4.28 -8.17 1.32
C ALA A 178 5.58 -8.98 1.36
N HIS A 179 6.70 -8.36 0.96
CA HIS A 179 8.03 -8.96 1.07
C HIS A 179 8.45 -9.23 2.51
N LEU A 180 8.26 -8.25 3.39
CA LEU A 180 8.59 -8.38 4.81
C LEU A 180 7.78 -9.51 5.48
N LYS A 181 6.50 -9.66 5.11
CA LYS A 181 5.64 -10.77 5.54
C LYS A 181 6.17 -12.13 5.07
N LYS A 182 6.62 -12.22 3.82
CA LYS A 182 7.30 -13.42 3.29
C LYS A 182 8.50 -13.79 4.16
N LEU A 183 9.39 -12.84 4.40
CA LEU A 183 10.61 -13.05 5.18
C LEU A 183 10.30 -13.56 6.59
N PHE A 184 9.35 -12.93 7.31
CA PHE A 184 8.98 -13.41 8.63
C PHE A 184 8.48 -14.85 8.61
N VAL A 185 7.65 -15.22 7.64
CA VAL A 185 7.06 -16.55 7.61
C VAL A 185 8.09 -17.62 7.29
N VAL A 186 8.92 -17.43 6.27
CA VAL A 186 9.97 -18.40 5.93
C VAL A 186 10.98 -18.54 7.07
N GLY A 187 11.31 -17.43 7.75
CA GLY A 187 12.16 -17.43 8.93
C GLY A 187 11.54 -18.16 10.12
N ILE A 188 10.25 -17.92 10.42
CA ILE A 188 9.55 -18.62 11.52
C ILE A 188 9.49 -20.13 11.24
N ILE A 189 9.21 -20.52 9.99
CA ILE A 189 9.22 -21.94 9.60
C ILE A 189 10.60 -22.57 9.83
N ALA A 190 11.67 -21.89 9.40
CA ALA A 190 13.03 -22.38 9.60
C ALA A 190 13.38 -22.52 11.10
N VAL A 191 13.06 -21.51 11.92
CA VAL A 191 13.31 -21.53 13.38
C VAL A 191 12.55 -22.68 14.06
N MET A 192 11.26 -22.85 13.75
CA MET A 192 10.44 -23.94 14.30
C MET A 192 10.89 -25.32 13.81
N GLY A 193 11.28 -25.43 12.54
CA GLY A 193 11.86 -26.64 11.97
C GLY A 193 13.17 -27.03 12.66
N TYR A 194 14.04 -26.05 12.93
CA TYR A 194 15.29 -26.27 13.67
C TYR A 194 15.02 -26.74 15.10
N ALA A 195 14.20 -26.03 15.86
CA ALA A 195 13.87 -26.38 17.25
C ALA A 195 13.30 -27.81 17.35
N ALA A 196 12.36 -28.17 16.46
CA ALA A 196 11.86 -29.53 16.38
C ALA A 196 12.99 -30.55 16.16
N LEU A 197 13.79 -30.36 15.11
CA LEU A 197 14.78 -31.35 14.68
C LEU A 197 15.99 -31.47 15.59
N LYS A 198 16.33 -30.40 16.31
CA LYS A 198 17.47 -30.33 17.24
C LYS A 198 17.07 -30.70 18.66
N ASP A 199 16.01 -30.08 19.17
CA ASP A 199 15.62 -30.13 20.59
C ASP A 199 14.53 -31.19 20.85
N GLY A 200 13.96 -31.77 19.79
CA GLY A 200 12.91 -32.79 19.88
C GLY A 200 11.53 -32.21 20.20
N GLU A 201 11.42 -30.90 20.37
CA GLU A 201 10.17 -30.19 20.57
C GLU A 201 10.25 -28.75 20.05
N VAL A 202 9.09 -28.19 19.71
CA VAL A 202 8.96 -26.74 19.56
C VAL A 202 8.25 -26.22 20.81
N GLY A 203 8.93 -25.40 21.61
CA GLY A 203 8.34 -24.92 22.86
C GLY A 203 7.10 -24.05 22.63
N LYS A 204 6.02 -24.24 23.40
CA LYS A 204 4.84 -23.35 23.37
C LYS A 204 5.18 -21.87 23.54
N VAL A 205 6.26 -21.58 24.28
CA VAL A 205 6.80 -20.22 24.47
C VAL A 205 7.28 -19.63 23.14
N MET A 206 7.95 -20.41 22.30
CA MET A 206 8.40 -19.97 20.98
C MET A 206 7.23 -19.70 20.04
N VAL A 207 6.21 -20.57 20.04
CA VAL A 207 4.99 -20.38 19.25
C VAL A 207 4.31 -19.07 19.64
N LYS A 208 4.08 -18.86 20.93
CA LYS A 208 3.47 -17.62 21.43
C LYS A 208 4.32 -16.38 21.11
N LYS A 209 5.65 -16.45 21.29
CA LYS A 209 6.60 -15.37 20.93
C LYS A 209 6.37 -14.93 19.48
N TRP A 210 6.32 -15.88 18.54
CA TRP A 210 6.20 -15.54 17.12
C TRP A 210 4.77 -15.17 16.68
N GLN A 211 3.74 -15.70 17.34
CA GLN A 211 2.36 -15.26 17.14
C GLN A 211 2.18 -13.78 17.55
N ASP A 212 2.63 -13.42 18.76
CA ASP A 212 2.52 -12.06 19.29
C ASP A 212 3.35 -11.06 18.44
N ARG A 213 4.56 -11.47 18.04
CA ARG A 213 5.43 -10.64 17.20
C ARG A 213 4.89 -10.44 15.79
N MET A 214 4.37 -11.48 15.16
CA MET A 214 3.77 -11.37 13.83
C MET A 214 2.57 -10.43 13.85
N GLU A 215 1.72 -10.53 14.87
CA GLU A 215 0.58 -9.60 15.02
C GLU A 215 1.04 -8.14 15.20
N ASN A 216 2.11 -7.91 15.96
CA ASN A 216 2.72 -6.57 16.10
C ASN A 216 3.25 -6.05 14.76
N ILE A 217 3.94 -6.91 13.99
CA ILE A 217 4.43 -6.57 12.65
C ILE A 217 3.28 -6.17 11.72
N GLU A 218 2.19 -6.95 11.69
CA GLU A 218 1.02 -6.66 10.87
C GLU A 218 0.36 -5.33 11.23
N LYS A 219 0.25 -5.02 12.53
CA LYS A 219 -0.27 -3.72 13.00
C LYS A 219 0.59 -2.56 12.50
N ARG A 220 1.92 -2.72 12.51
CA ARG A 220 2.84 -1.69 12.02
C ARG A 220 2.79 -1.54 10.50
N MET A 221 2.72 -2.64 9.76
CA MET A 221 2.50 -2.62 8.30
C MET A 221 1.20 -1.87 7.97
N LYS A 222 0.11 -2.18 8.68
CA LYS A 222 -1.15 -1.45 8.54
C LYS A 222 -0.98 0.05 8.79
N ALA A 223 -0.32 0.43 9.89
CA ALA A 223 -0.10 1.83 10.22
C ALA A 223 0.71 2.57 9.13
N ALA A 224 1.71 1.91 8.52
CA ALA A 224 2.48 2.47 7.42
C ALA A 224 1.63 2.72 6.16
N VAL A 225 0.74 1.78 5.80
CA VAL A 225 -0.19 1.94 4.67
C VAL A 225 -1.27 2.99 4.98
N ASP A 226 -1.77 3.01 6.21
CA ASP A 226 -2.73 4.03 6.67
C ASP A 226 -2.10 5.42 6.61
N GLU A 227 -0.83 5.59 7.01
CA GLU A 227 -0.09 6.86 6.89
C GLU A 227 -0.02 7.35 5.44
N CYS A 228 0.23 6.46 4.48
CA CYS A 228 0.20 6.80 3.04
C CYS A 228 -1.19 7.27 2.59
N THR A 229 -2.24 6.56 3.01
CA THR A 229 -3.62 6.85 2.59
C THR A 229 -4.24 8.04 3.31
N GLN A 230 -3.82 8.38 4.53
CA GLN A 230 -4.33 9.54 5.28
C GLN A 230 -3.65 10.83 4.85
N ASN A 231 -2.38 10.77 4.45
CA ASN A 231 -1.59 11.94 4.09
C ASN A 231 -1.41 12.11 2.57
N PHE A 232 -2.13 11.32 1.76
CA PHE A 232 -1.98 11.32 0.31
C PHE A 232 -2.20 12.71 -0.31
N ALA A 233 -3.13 13.51 0.20
CA ALA A 233 -3.43 14.83 -0.35
C ALA A 233 -2.27 15.81 -0.16
N VAL A 234 -1.62 15.77 1.01
CA VAL A 234 -0.43 16.58 1.31
C VAL A 234 0.73 16.14 0.41
N GLN A 235 0.96 14.83 0.30
CA GLN A 235 2.00 14.29 -0.56
C GLN A 235 1.74 14.59 -2.04
N ALA A 236 0.49 14.46 -2.53
CA ALA A 236 0.11 14.75 -3.91
C ALA A 236 0.41 16.20 -4.28
N LYS A 237 0.17 17.14 -3.35
CA LYS A 237 0.56 18.54 -3.54
C LYS A 237 2.08 18.69 -3.70
N MET A 238 2.86 18.06 -2.81
CA MET A 238 4.33 18.09 -2.87
C MET A 238 4.87 17.46 -4.16
N ASP A 239 4.25 16.37 -4.63
CA ASP A 239 4.64 15.70 -5.87
C ASP A 239 4.44 16.64 -7.07
N ILE A 240 3.31 17.35 -7.13
CA ILE A 240 3.05 18.35 -8.18
C ILE A 240 4.04 19.52 -8.07
N GLU A 241 4.32 20.03 -6.87
CA GLU A 241 5.34 21.07 -6.65
C GLU A 241 6.72 20.63 -7.15
N SER A 242 7.11 19.38 -6.89
CA SER A 242 8.37 18.79 -7.37
C SER A 242 8.43 18.72 -8.90
N HIS A 243 7.35 18.29 -9.57
CA HIS A 243 7.28 18.29 -11.04
C HIS A 243 7.40 19.69 -11.64
N LEU A 244 6.84 20.69 -10.96
CA LEU A 244 6.93 22.09 -11.39
C LEU A 244 8.36 22.66 -11.33
N LEU A 245 9.27 22.04 -10.59
CA LEU A 245 10.70 22.38 -10.61
C LEU A 245 11.40 21.86 -11.88
N GLN A 246 10.89 20.76 -12.46
CA GLN A 246 11.49 20.08 -13.60
C GLN A 246 10.84 20.48 -14.93
N ARG A 247 9.54 20.80 -14.92
CA ARG A 247 8.76 21.16 -16.09
C ARG A 247 8.04 22.48 -15.86
N GLN A 248 8.28 23.46 -16.74
CA GLN A 248 7.55 24.72 -16.70
C GLN A 248 6.05 24.49 -16.98
N ALA A 249 5.19 25.07 -16.15
CA ALA A 249 3.74 24.97 -16.34
C ALA A 249 3.27 25.68 -17.62
N SER A 250 2.24 25.13 -18.25
CA SER A 250 1.60 25.68 -19.43
C SER A 250 0.09 25.41 -19.40
N ILE A 251 -0.69 26.26 -20.09
CA ILE A 251 -2.15 26.11 -20.20
C ILE A 251 -2.43 25.43 -21.53
N ASP A 252 -2.22 24.12 -21.56
CA ASP A 252 -2.50 23.22 -22.69
C ASP A 252 -2.88 21.80 -22.22
N PRO A 253 -3.50 20.99 -23.09
CA PRO A 253 -3.93 19.63 -22.75
C PRO A 253 -2.79 18.67 -22.39
N GLU A 254 -1.60 18.84 -22.97
CA GLU A 254 -0.47 17.93 -22.74
C GLU A 254 0.05 18.05 -21.32
N PHE A 255 0.23 19.29 -20.84
CA PHE A 255 0.64 19.55 -19.46
C PHE A 255 -0.43 19.10 -18.46
N THR A 256 -1.71 19.38 -18.74
CA THR A 256 -2.81 18.99 -17.84
C THR A 256 -2.94 17.47 -17.75
N LYS A 257 -2.79 16.76 -18.89
CA LYS A 257 -2.75 15.30 -18.93
C LYS A 257 -1.56 14.73 -18.16
N PHE A 258 -0.39 15.32 -18.31
CA PHE A 258 0.80 14.90 -17.58
C PHE A 258 0.59 14.92 -16.05
N LEU A 259 -0.01 15.99 -15.51
CA LEU A 259 -0.34 16.05 -14.08
C LEU A 259 -1.35 14.98 -13.68
N LEU A 260 -2.40 14.76 -14.49
CA LEU A 260 -3.43 13.77 -14.23
C LEU A 260 -2.86 12.35 -14.25
N ASP A 261 -2.08 12.00 -15.28
CA ASP A 261 -1.44 10.70 -15.40
C ASP A 261 -0.52 10.41 -14.21
N HIS A 262 0.21 11.42 -13.74
CA HIS A 262 1.09 11.26 -12.57
C HIS A 262 0.30 10.95 -11.30
N LEU A 263 -0.73 11.75 -11.01
CA LEU A 263 -1.57 11.56 -9.82
C LEU A 263 -2.34 10.24 -9.89
N ALA A 264 -2.98 9.95 -11.02
CA ALA A 264 -3.75 8.72 -11.21
C ALA A 264 -2.87 7.46 -11.13
N LYS A 265 -1.60 7.54 -11.56
CA LYS A 265 -0.67 6.42 -11.46
C LYS A 265 -0.23 6.14 -10.02
N LYS A 266 0.12 7.18 -9.24
CA LYS A 266 0.62 7.02 -7.86
C LYS A 266 -0.50 6.80 -6.85
N TYR A 267 -1.66 7.42 -7.09
CA TYR A 267 -2.84 7.41 -6.24
C TYR A 267 -4.01 6.75 -6.97
N ASP A 268 -3.85 5.49 -7.34
CA ASP A 268 -4.77 4.74 -8.21
C ASP A 268 -6.17 4.53 -7.60
N TRP A 269 -6.33 4.72 -6.29
CA TRP A 269 -7.59 4.66 -5.57
C TRP A 269 -8.33 6.00 -5.50
N VAL A 270 -7.79 7.06 -6.10
CA VAL A 270 -8.35 8.42 -6.01
C VAL A 270 -8.80 8.90 -7.39
N SER A 271 -9.98 9.50 -7.42
CA SER A 271 -10.45 10.27 -8.58
C SER A 271 -9.99 11.72 -8.45
N TRP A 272 -9.46 12.27 -9.53
CA TRP A 272 -8.80 13.55 -9.64
C TRP A 272 -9.47 14.43 -10.68
N SER A 273 -9.58 15.72 -10.39
CA SER A 273 -9.94 16.77 -11.33
C SER A 273 -8.90 17.87 -11.25
N ILE A 274 -8.37 18.29 -12.39
CA ILE A 274 -7.27 19.25 -12.51
C ILE A 274 -7.74 20.40 -13.38
N ARG A 275 -7.53 21.63 -12.90
CA ARG A 275 -7.77 22.86 -13.66
C ARG A 275 -6.50 23.68 -13.70
N VAL A 276 -6.08 24.07 -14.89
CA VAL A 276 -4.90 24.91 -15.12
C VAL A 276 -5.35 26.18 -15.82
N PHE A 277 -5.15 27.35 -15.21
CA PHE A 277 -5.63 28.62 -15.78
C PHE A 277 -4.73 29.80 -15.47
N SER A 278 -4.89 30.88 -16.25
CA SER A 278 -4.05 32.06 -16.09
C SER A 278 -4.42 32.86 -14.83
N HIS A 279 -3.46 33.03 -13.91
CA HIS A 279 -3.56 34.00 -12.82
C HIS A 279 -3.44 35.43 -13.38
N GLY A 280 -2.48 35.63 -14.29
CA GLY A 280 -2.29 36.86 -15.07
C GLY A 280 -3.18 36.94 -16.32
N GLY A 281 -3.03 38.03 -17.08
CA GLY A 281 -3.77 38.27 -18.32
C GLY A 281 -3.74 39.72 -18.77
N ILE A 282 -4.24 40.01 -19.97
CA ILE A 282 -4.38 41.37 -20.51
C ILE A 282 -5.32 42.16 -19.57
N PHE A 283 -4.96 43.41 -19.25
CA PHE A 283 -5.65 44.29 -18.29
C PHE A 283 -7.18 44.28 -18.41
N PHE A 284 -7.71 44.31 -19.64
CA PHE A 284 -9.16 44.29 -19.91
C PHE A 284 -9.86 43.00 -19.46
N TRP A 285 -9.25 41.82 -19.71
CA TRP A 285 -9.82 40.53 -19.30
C TRP A 285 -9.72 40.31 -17.79
N ASN A 286 -8.66 40.80 -17.15
CA ASN A 286 -8.55 40.79 -15.69
C ASN A 286 -9.60 41.69 -15.02
N TRP A 287 -9.95 42.81 -15.66
CA TRP A 287 -11.03 43.65 -15.17
C TRP A 287 -12.39 42.92 -15.29
N LEU A 288 -12.70 42.33 -16.45
CA LEU A 288 -13.94 41.56 -16.63
C LEU A 288 -14.05 40.33 -15.70
N ALA A 289 -12.93 39.69 -15.37
CA ALA A 289 -12.87 38.55 -14.45
C ALA A 289 -13.10 38.94 -12.98
N GLY A 290 -12.79 40.19 -12.61
CA GLY A 290 -12.84 40.68 -11.23
C GLY A 290 -11.72 40.10 -10.35
N LYS A 291 -11.61 40.60 -9.11
CA LYS A 291 -10.57 40.16 -8.15
C LYS A 291 -10.79 38.72 -7.64
N LYS A 292 -12.04 38.23 -7.66
CA LYS A 292 -12.43 36.88 -7.22
C LYS A 292 -12.82 36.00 -8.41
N TYR A 293 -11.87 35.84 -9.33
CA TYR A 293 -12.05 35.19 -10.63
C TYR A 293 -12.05 33.66 -10.56
N HIS A 294 -11.75 33.05 -9.41
CA HIS A 294 -11.99 31.64 -9.13
C HIS A 294 -12.40 31.46 -7.66
N GLY A 295 -12.98 30.31 -7.32
CA GLY A 295 -13.31 29.96 -5.94
C GLY A 295 -13.88 28.55 -5.82
N SER A 296 -13.77 27.98 -4.63
CA SER A 296 -14.31 26.67 -4.27
C SER A 296 -15.41 26.78 -3.21
N GLY A 297 -16.29 25.80 -3.13
CA GLY A 297 -17.24 25.57 -2.05
C GLY A 297 -17.47 24.08 -1.85
N GLY A 298 -17.66 23.65 -0.61
CA GLY A 298 -17.78 22.24 -0.24
C GLY A 298 -16.42 21.59 0.00
N GLY A 299 -16.34 20.80 1.08
CA GLY A 299 -15.18 20.05 1.55
C GLY A 299 -13.84 20.80 1.61
N ASP A 300 -12.81 20.06 2.03
CA ASP A 300 -11.39 20.46 1.95
C ASP A 300 -10.60 19.56 0.98
N ASN A 301 -11.30 18.83 0.11
CA ASN A 301 -10.71 17.85 -0.82
C ASN A 301 -10.13 18.52 -2.08
N PHE A 302 -9.37 19.59 -1.88
CA PHE A 302 -8.65 20.28 -2.94
C PHE A 302 -7.40 21.00 -2.42
N PHE A 303 -6.48 21.27 -3.33
CA PHE A 303 -5.35 22.18 -3.11
C PHE A 303 -5.11 23.02 -4.37
N ASP A 304 -4.45 24.15 -4.18
CA ASP A 304 -4.04 25.02 -5.29
C ASP A 304 -2.59 25.47 -5.18
N LEU A 305 -2.04 25.78 -6.35
CA LEU A 305 -0.66 26.20 -6.55
C LEU A 305 -0.62 27.38 -7.52
N LEU A 306 0.26 28.35 -7.24
CA LEU A 306 0.55 29.45 -8.15
C LEU A 306 2.01 29.35 -8.60
N THR A 307 2.22 29.23 -9.90
CA THR A 307 3.56 29.11 -10.49
C THR A 307 4.20 30.48 -10.71
N ASN A 308 5.52 30.50 -10.88
CA ASN A 308 6.29 31.72 -11.16
C ASN A 308 5.90 32.41 -12.48
N ASN A 309 5.33 31.67 -13.44
CA ASN A 309 4.83 32.22 -14.70
C ASN A 309 3.33 32.59 -14.65
N ASN A 310 2.78 32.83 -13.45
CA ASN A 310 1.40 33.27 -13.23
C ASN A 310 0.34 32.30 -13.79
N ILE A 311 0.58 31.00 -13.66
CA ILE A 311 -0.40 29.95 -13.93
C ILE A 311 -0.87 29.41 -12.58
N ARG A 312 -2.19 29.32 -12.41
CA ARG A 312 -2.80 28.68 -11.26
C ARG A 312 -3.20 27.26 -11.61
N ILE A 313 -2.83 26.32 -10.77
CA ILE A 313 -3.22 24.92 -10.84
C ILE A 313 -4.11 24.65 -9.64
N VAL A 314 -5.30 24.14 -9.87
CA VAL A 314 -6.21 23.70 -8.81
C VAL A 314 -6.51 22.23 -9.05
N VAL A 315 -6.24 21.42 -8.03
CA VAL A 315 -6.51 19.99 -8.04
C VAL A 315 -7.56 19.72 -6.96
N SER A 316 -8.62 19.01 -7.31
CA SER A 316 -9.55 18.46 -6.33
C SER A 316 -9.75 16.97 -6.58
N PHE A 317 -10.21 16.27 -5.54
CA PHE A 317 -10.19 14.82 -5.52
C PHE A 317 -11.33 14.22 -4.71
N SER A 318 -11.59 12.94 -4.90
CA SER A 318 -12.43 12.11 -4.03
C SER A 318 -11.92 10.67 -4.05
N ALA A 319 -11.84 10.04 -2.88
CA ALA A 319 -11.45 8.64 -2.73
C ALA A 319 -12.65 7.67 -2.81
N ASP A 320 -13.88 8.17 -2.68
CA ASP A 320 -15.12 7.41 -2.77
C ASP A 320 -16.18 8.21 -3.56
N PRO A 321 -15.95 8.46 -4.86
CA PRO A 321 -16.82 9.32 -5.64
C PRO A 321 -18.21 8.71 -5.83
N LYS A 322 -19.23 9.43 -5.37
CA LYS A 322 -20.65 9.06 -5.51
C LYS A 322 -21.31 9.75 -6.70
N PRO A 323 -22.31 9.11 -7.35
CA PRO A 323 -23.09 9.73 -8.41
C PRO A 323 -23.76 11.03 -7.95
N ILE A 324 -23.71 12.07 -8.78
CA ILE A 324 -24.34 13.37 -8.50
C ILE A 324 -25.64 13.51 -9.28
N ASN A 325 -26.65 14.15 -8.67
CA ASN A 325 -27.93 14.41 -9.34
C ASN A 325 -27.78 15.53 -10.38
N LYS A 326 -27.48 15.16 -11.62
CA LYS A 326 -27.23 16.10 -12.72
C LYS A 326 -28.45 16.95 -13.10
N SER A 327 -29.67 16.43 -12.93
CA SER A 327 -30.90 17.20 -13.22
C SER A 327 -31.03 18.34 -12.22
N GLN A 328 -30.96 18.03 -10.92
CA GLN A 328 -31.00 19.04 -9.87
C GLN A 328 -29.87 20.06 -10.03
N LEU A 329 -28.66 19.60 -10.36
CA LEU A 329 -27.51 20.47 -10.61
C LEU A 329 -27.75 21.46 -11.76
N GLN A 330 -28.36 21.01 -12.86
CA GLN A 330 -28.70 21.90 -13.98
C GLN A 330 -29.72 22.97 -13.56
N ASP A 331 -30.79 22.57 -12.85
CA ASP A 331 -31.80 23.50 -12.35
C ASP A 331 -31.18 24.57 -11.42
N GLN A 332 -30.25 24.17 -10.55
CA GLN A 332 -29.55 25.10 -9.65
C GLN A 332 -28.63 26.07 -10.41
N ILE A 333 -27.91 25.59 -11.43
CA ILE A 333 -27.04 26.43 -12.24
C ILE A 333 -27.86 27.47 -13.03
N GLU A 334 -29.02 27.09 -13.56
CA GLU A 334 -29.91 28.02 -14.28
C GLU A 334 -30.53 29.07 -13.36
N THR A 335 -30.90 28.67 -12.15
CA THR A 335 -31.46 29.57 -11.14
C THR A 335 -30.42 30.58 -10.63
N GLN A 336 -29.14 30.19 -10.62
CA GLN A 336 -28.07 31.06 -10.16
C GLN A 336 -27.64 32.13 -11.17
N LYS A 337 -27.58 33.36 -10.68
CA LYS A 337 -26.94 34.46 -11.39
C LYS A 337 -25.42 34.32 -11.25
N LEU A 338 -24.78 33.53 -12.14
CA LEU A 338 -23.33 33.32 -12.23
C LEU A 338 -22.54 34.63 -12.49
N LYS A 339 -22.49 35.57 -11.55
CA LYS A 339 -21.98 36.94 -11.76
C LYS A 339 -20.74 37.23 -10.92
N GLY A 340 -19.62 37.53 -11.59
CA GLY A 340 -18.49 38.36 -11.14
C GLY A 340 -17.65 37.92 -9.94
N ASN A 341 -18.20 37.09 -9.05
CA ASN A 341 -17.56 36.60 -7.85
C ASN A 341 -17.67 35.08 -7.83
N MET A 342 -16.65 34.39 -8.31
CA MET A 342 -16.67 32.93 -8.44
C MET A 342 -16.68 32.21 -7.09
N VAL A 343 -16.13 32.84 -6.03
CA VAL A 343 -16.24 32.33 -4.66
C VAL A 343 -17.71 32.25 -4.23
N SER A 344 -18.49 33.31 -4.46
CA SER A 344 -19.91 33.33 -4.13
C SER A 344 -20.72 32.34 -4.97
N VAL A 345 -20.37 32.19 -6.26
CA VAL A 345 -20.99 31.18 -7.14
C VAL A 345 -20.74 29.77 -6.61
N ALA A 346 -19.49 29.42 -6.30
CA ALA A 346 -19.14 28.10 -5.80
C ALA A 346 -19.82 27.79 -4.47
N GLN A 347 -19.79 28.72 -3.51
CA GLN A 347 -20.48 28.57 -2.21
C GLN A 347 -21.99 28.41 -2.36
N SER A 348 -22.62 29.22 -3.20
CA SER A 348 -24.07 29.15 -3.39
C SER A 348 -24.50 27.83 -4.02
N LEU A 349 -23.72 27.32 -5.00
CA LEU A 349 -24.01 26.04 -5.66
C LEU A 349 -23.80 24.88 -4.69
N CYS A 350 -22.72 24.90 -3.92
CA CYS A 350 -22.47 23.90 -2.87
C CYS A 350 -23.59 23.87 -1.83
N ASN A 351 -24.08 25.02 -1.36
CA ASN A 351 -25.19 25.07 -0.40
C ASN A 351 -26.49 24.42 -0.94
N SER A 352 -26.67 24.40 -2.25
CA SER A 352 -27.82 23.75 -2.92
C SER A 352 -27.59 22.28 -3.27
N LEU A 353 -26.33 21.82 -3.21
CA LEU A 353 -25.88 20.48 -3.60
C LEU A 353 -25.05 19.90 -2.46
N PRO A 354 -25.69 19.33 -1.42
CA PRO A 354 -24.96 18.80 -0.27
C PRO A 354 -24.02 17.67 -0.69
N ASN A 355 -22.88 17.55 0.01
CA ASN A 355 -21.83 16.56 -0.24
C ASN A 355 -21.18 16.66 -1.62
N CYS A 356 -21.14 17.86 -2.21
CA CYS A 356 -20.45 18.14 -3.45
C CYS A 356 -19.38 19.23 -3.26
N LEU A 357 -18.21 18.99 -3.82
CA LEU A 357 -17.20 20.01 -4.03
C LEU A 357 -17.50 20.71 -5.36
N VAL A 358 -17.60 22.03 -5.30
CA VAL A 358 -17.83 22.92 -6.44
C VAL A 358 -16.62 23.82 -6.61
N HIS A 359 -16.03 23.82 -7.81
CA HIS A 359 -15.03 24.80 -8.20
C HIS A 359 -15.54 25.62 -9.39
N ALA A 360 -15.46 26.95 -9.26
CA ALA A 360 -15.87 27.89 -10.28
C ALA A 360 -14.68 28.75 -10.73
N VAL A 361 -14.50 28.89 -12.05
CA VAL A 361 -13.47 29.75 -12.66
C VAL A 361 -14.15 30.68 -13.65
N SER A 362 -13.76 31.95 -13.68
CA SER A 362 -14.32 32.94 -14.61
C SER A 362 -14.06 32.54 -16.05
N ARG A 363 -15.08 32.64 -16.92
CA ARG A 363 -14.93 32.37 -18.37
C ARG A 363 -13.93 33.29 -19.08
N TYR A 364 -13.57 34.41 -18.45
CA TYR A 364 -12.60 35.36 -18.99
C TYR A 364 -11.13 34.95 -18.77
N LYS A 365 -10.89 33.79 -18.15
CA LYS A 365 -9.55 33.21 -18.00
C LYS A 365 -9.35 32.07 -19.00
N LYS A 366 -8.18 32.00 -19.63
CA LYS A 366 -7.78 30.81 -20.39
C LYS A 366 -7.62 29.67 -19.39
N MET A 367 -8.30 28.54 -19.63
CA MET A 367 -8.32 27.39 -18.74
C MET A 367 -8.28 26.09 -19.55
N GLU A 368 -7.54 25.13 -19.04
CA GLU A 368 -7.65 23.72 -19.40
C GLU A 368 -8.13 22.92 -18.19
N GLU A 369 -8.90 21.87 -18.43
CA GLU A 369 -9.43 20.96 -17.42
C GLU A 369 -9.24 19.51 -17.87
N MET A 370 -8.93 18.64 -16.93
CA MET A 370 -8.93 17.19 -17.16
C MET A 370 -9.24 16.45 -15.86
N ASN A 371 -9.90 15.30 -15.97
CA ASN A 371 -10.27 14.47 -14.83
C ASN A 371 -10.32 12.98 -15.20
N ASN A 372 -10.34 12.10 -14.19
CA ASN A 372 -10.52 10.65 -14.35
C ASN A 372 -11.74 10.12 -13.57
N PHE A 373 -12.69 10.98 -13.22
CA PHE A 373 -13.91 10.57 -12.52
C PHE A 373 -14.81 9.74 -13.44
N GLN A 374 -15.61 8.85 -12.85
CA GLN A 374 -16.71 8.22 -13.60
C GLN A 374 -17.70 9.29 -14.07
N PRO A 375 -18.28 9.17 -15.28
CA PRO A 375 -19.14 10.20 -15.86
C PRO A 375 -20.29 10.63 -14.94
N GLU A 376 -20.89 9.71 -14.18
CA GLU A 376 -21.98 9.96 -13.25
C GLU A 376 -21.58 10.71 -11.97
N CYS A 377 -20.30 10.69 -11.59
CA CYS A 377 -19.78 11.32 -10.36
C CYS A 377 -19.22 12.73 -10.59
N TYR A 378 -19.12 13.16 -11.85
CA TYR A 378 -18.49 14.43 -12.22
C TYR A 378 -19.34 15.24 -13.20
N TYR A 379 -19.29 16.55 -13.03
CA TYR A 379 -19.86 17.53 -13.93
C TYR A 379 -18.81 18.58 -14.30
N TYR A 380 -18.62 18.77 -15.59
CA TYR A 380 -17.91 19.91 -16.15
C TYR A 380 -18.82 20.66 -17.12
N GLY A 381 -18.92 21.97 -16.95
CA GLY A 381 -19.78 22.83 -17.75
C GLY A 381 -19.17 24.19 -18.05
N ILE A 382 -19.30 24.63 -19.30
CA ILE A 382 -18.90 25.97 -19.75
C ILE A 382 -20.14 26.86 -19.86
N HIS A 383 -20.39 27.66 -18.83
CA HIS A 383 -21.54 28.58 -18.77
C HIS A 383 -21.16 29.98 -19.21
N LYS A 384 -22.16 30.86 -19.41
CA LYS A 384 -21.96 32.21 -19.96
C LYS A 384 -20.85 33.01 -19.28
N ARG A 385 -20.61 32.80 -17.98
CA ARG A 385 -19.66 33.58 -17.17
C ARG A 385 -18.69 32.74 -16.34
N ALA A 386 -18.85 31.43 -16.32
CA ALA A 386 -18.05 30.54 -15.47
C ALA A 386 -17.80 29.20 -16.15
N TYR A 387 -16.62 28.64 -15.94
CA TYR A 387 -16.36 27.23 -15.96
C TYR A 387 -16.75 26.66 -14.59
N LEU A 388 -17.50 25.56 -14.57
CA LEU A 388 -17.90 24.86 -13.36
C LEU A 388 -17.37 23.43 -13.41
N CYS A 389 -16.70 23.02 -12.34
CA CYS A 389 -16.25 21.65 -12.10
C CYS A 389 -16.88 21.19 -10.77
N ILE A 390 -17.68 20.13 -10.80
CA ILE A 390 -18.44 19.67 -9.64
C ILE A 390 -18.31 18.16 -9.52
N HIS A 391 -17.97 17.69 -8.33
CA HIS A 391 -17.97 16.27 -8.00
C HIS A 391 -18.45 16.05 -6.57
N SER A 392 -18.80 14.81 -6.25
CA SER A 392 -19.00 14.39 -4.86
C SER A 392 -17.70 14.54 -4.06
N GLU A 393 -17.84 14.94 -2.79
CA GLU A 393 -16.71 15.07 -1.86
C GLU A 393 -15.94 13.75 -1.70
#